data_AF-A0A1I3XC94-F1
#
_entry.id   AF-A0A1I3XC94-F1
#
_cell.length_a   1.000
_cell.length_b   1.000
_cell.length_c   1.000
_cell.angle_alpha   90.00
_cell.angle_beta   90.00
_cell.angle_gamma   90.00
#
_symmetry.space_group_name_H-M   'P 1'
#
loop_
_entity.id
_entity.type
_entity.pdbx_description
1 polymer ?
#
loop_
_entity_poly.entity_id
_entity_poly.type
_entity_poly.pdbx_seq_one_letter_code
_entity_poly.pdbx_strand_id
1 'polypeptide(L)'
;MAAAREAGDELLASIYRFISRDEAAHGGFYLDAIGACLAEDREGTVADLHHVFSNFNMPAYDLVPDYESRIEVMRAVGIDRTVFLREVFLPVLSRLKVSRRELAKAAAREAEAGLRTRLPMDRKQ
;
A
#
# COMPACT_ATOMS: atom_id res chain seq x y z
N MET A 1 -14.62 6.57 10.59
CA MET A 1 -15.44 7.75 10.98
C MET A 1 -16.92 7.42 11.06
N ALA A 2 -17.55 6.82 10.03
CA ALA A 2 -18.97 6.45 10.04
C ALA A 2 -19.36 5.57 11.24
N ALA A 3 -18.63 4.47 11.47
CA ALA A 3 -18.89 3.58 12.60
C ALA A 3 -18.83 4.27 13.98
N ALA A 4 -17.92 5.23 14.17
CA ALA A 4 -17.83 6.00 15.42
C ALA A 4 -19.05 6.92 15.60
N ARG A 5 -19.53 7.56 14.52
CA ARG A 5 -20.74 8.39 14.52
C ARG A 5 -22.00 7.56 14.74
N GLU A 6 -22.09 6.38 14.13
CA GLU A 6 -23.19 5.42 14.33
C GLU A 6 -23.26 4.93 15.78
N ALA A 7 -22.11 4.81 16.45
CA ALA A 7 -22.02 4.53 17.88
C ALA A 7 -22.27 5.75 18.79
N GLY A 8 -22.53 6.94 18.22
CA GLY A 8 -22.74 8.18 18.97
C GLY A 8 -21.46 8.81 19.53
N ASP A 9 -20.27 8.36 19.12
CA ASP A 9 -18.98 8.86 19.60
C ASP A 9 -18.38 9.90 18.63
N GLU A 10 -18.80 11.15 18.83
CA GLU A 10 -18.33 12.30 18.05
C GLU A 10 -16.87 12.69 18.32
N LEU A 11 -16.36 12.40 19.54
CA LEU A 11 -14.96 12.65 19.88
C LEU A 11 -14.06 11.71 19.09
N LEU A 12 -14.36 10.41 19.10
CA LEU A 12 -13.61 9.41 18.35
C LEU A 12 -13.69 9.67 16.85
N ALA A 13 -14.87 10.05 16.34
CA ALA A 13 -15.01 10.44 14.93
C ALA A 13 -14.10 11.63 14.55
N SER A 14 -13.95 12.60 15.47
CA SER A 14 -13.08 13.76 15.28
C SER A 14 -11.60 13.38 15.33
N ILE A 15 -11.19 12.51 16.26
CA ILE A 15 -9.82 11.98 16.33
C ILE A 15 -9.44 11.29 15.03
N TYR A 16 -10.29 10.37 14.54
CA TYR A 16 -10.04 9.69 13.27
C TYR A 16 -9.96 10.65 12.08
N ARG A 17 -10.74 11.73 12.09
CA ARG A 17 -10.67 12.77 11.06
C ARG A 17 -9.32 13.48 11.05
N PHE A 18 -8.78 13.85 12.21
CA PHE A 18 -7.48 14.51 12.28
C PHE A 18 -6.36 13.59 11.80
N ILE A 19 -6.31 12.34 12.29
CA ILE A 19 -5.34 11.35 11.85
C ILE A 19 -5.42 11.15 10.33
N SER A 20 -6.63 10.98 9.78
CA SER A 20 -6.81 10.76 8.34
C SER A 20 -6.33 11.94 7.49
N ARG A 21 -6.46 13.17 8.00
CA ARG A 21 -5.99 14.38 7.30
C ARG A 21 -4.46 14.42 7.23
N ASP A 22 -3.80 14.07 8.32
CA ASP A 22 -2.34 14.05 8.37
C ASP A 22 -1.79 12.94 7.47
N GLU A 23 -2.38 11.74 7.50
CA GLU A 23 -1.96 10.65 6.61
C GLU A 23 -2.19 10.96 5.13
N ALA A 24 -3.26 11.70 4.78
CA ALA A 24 -3.46 12.17 3.41
C ALA A 24 -2.38 13.16 2.98
N ALA A 25 -1.93 14.05 3.88
CA ALA A 25 -0.84 14.98 3.62
C ALA A 25 0.50 14.25 3.47
N HIS A 26 0.79 13.29 4.36
CA HIS A 26 1.99 12.45 4.27
C HIS A 26 2.00 11.65 2.96
N GLY A 27 0.89 11.00 2.62
CA GLY A 27 0.75 10.25 1.38
C GLY A 27 0.99 11.13 0.15
N GLY A 28 0.42 12.35 0.13
CA GLY A 28 0.67 13.32 -0.94
C GLY A 28 2.14 13.70 -1.07
N PHE A 29 2.79 14.04 0.06
CA PHE A 29 4.20 14.40 0.10
C PHE A 29 5.10 13.28 -0.46
N TYR A 30 4.93 12.03 -0.02
CA TYR A 30 5.75 10.92 -0.50
C TYR A 30 5.51 10.60 -1.98
N LEU A 31 4.27 10.75 -2.47
CA LEU A 31 3.99 10.58 -3.90
C LEU A 31 4.67 11.66 -4.75
N ASP A 32 4.76 12.89 -4.26
CA ASP A 32 5.49 13.95 -4.95
C ASP A 32 7.00 13.70 -4.94
N ALA A 33 7.55 13.19 -3.83
CA ALA A 33 8.96 12.79 -3.75
C ALA A 33 9.28 11.66 -4.75
N ILE A 34 8.45 10.62 -4.82
CA ILE A 34 8.60 9.54 -5.82
C ILE A 34 8.45 10.11 -7.24
N GLY A 35 7.55 11.07 -7.44
CA GLY A 35 7.40 11.78 -8.72
C GLY A 35 8.69 12.47 -9.17
N ALA A 36 9.45 13.07 -8.24
CA ALA A 36 10.75 13.65 -8.53
C ALA A 36 11.79 12.57 -8.90
N CYS A 37 11.84 11.45 -8.16
CA CYS A 37 12.71 10.31 -8.49
C CYS A 37 12.39 9.74 -9.88
N LEU A 38 11.10 9.60 -10.23
CA LEU A 38 10.66 9.15 -11.56
C LEU A 38 11.05 10.11 -12.68
N ALA A 39 11.20 11.41 -12.39
CA ALA A 39 11.65 12.40 -13.36
C ALA A 39 13.17 12.35 -13.58
N GLU A 40 13.93 11.96 -12.56
CA GLU A 40 15.38 11.82 -12.60
C GLU A 40 15.82 10.46 -13.18
N ASP A 41 15.32 9.36 -12.62
CA ASP A 41 15.54 8.00 -13.09
C ASP A 41 14.25 7.18 -13.06
N ARG A 42 13.54 7.21 -14.19
CA ARG A 42 12.29 6.47 -14.35
C ARG A 42 12.48 4.96 -14.28
N GLU A 43 13.55 4.45 -14.87
CA GLU A 43 13.76 3.00 -14.98
C GLU A 43 14.09 2.40 -13.61
N GLY A 44 15.06 2.98 -12.90
CA GLY A 44 15.44 2.55 -11.55
C GLY A 44 14.29 2.72 -10.56
N THR A 45 13.62 3.89 -10.57
CA THR A 45 12.51 4.13 -9.63
C THR A 45 11.33 3.17 -9.86
N VAL A 46 11.02 2.80 -11.12
CA VAL A 46 9.99 1.78 -11.39
C VAL A 46 10.42 0.40 -10.89
N ALA A 47 11.71 0.05 -10.98
CA ALA A 47 12.23 -1.19 -10.42
C ALA A 47 12.12 -1.21 -8.89
N ASP A 48 12.47 -0.12 -8.22
CA ASP A 48 12.32 0.02 -6.77
C ASP A 48 10.85 -0.07 -6.35
N LEU A 49 9.95 0.58 -7.08
CA LEU A 49 8.50 0.46 -6.86
C LEU A 49 8.03 -0.99 -6.99
N HIS A 50 8.46 -1.71 -8.03
CA HIS A 50 8.14 -3.13 -8.21
C HIS A 50 8.63 -3.96 -7.01
N HIS A 51 9.87 -3.73 -6.58
CA HIS A 51 10.47 -4.43 -5.46
C HIS A 51 9.69 -4.20 -4.16
N VAL A 52 9.35 -2.95 -3.84
CA VAL A 52 8.56 -2.61 -2.65
C VAL A 52 7.18 -3.24 -2.73
N PHE A 53 6.45 -3.11 -3.84
CA PHE A 53 5.11 -3.70 -3.96
C PHE A 53 5.12 -5.23 -3.87
N SER A 54 6.20 -5.86 -4.30
CA SER A 54 6.34 -7.32 -4.22
C SER A 54 6.74 -7.82 -2.84
N ASN A 55 7.37 -6.97 -2.01
CA ASN A 55 7.86 -7.35 -0.69
C ASN A 55 7.13 -6.66 0.47
N PHE A 56 6.14 -5.83 0.19
CA PHE A 56 5.47 -5.02 1.21
C PHE A 56 4.84 -5.91 2.28
N ASN A 57 5.19 -5.64 3.54
CA ASN A 57 4.58 -6.24 4.72
C ASN A 57 4.06 -5.13 5.64
N MET A 58 2.99 -5.43 6.38
CA MET A 58 2.44 -4.48 7.33
C MET A 58 3.45 -4.22 8.46
N PRO A 59 3.80 -2.95 8.75
CA PRO A 59 4.91 -2.61 9.64
C PRO A 59 4.72 -3.04 11.11
N ALA A 60 3.49 -3.37 11.51
CA ALA A 60 3.16 -3.79 12.87
C ALA A 60 2.80 -5.29 12.98
N TYR A 61 3.06 -6.09 11.95
CA TYR A 61 2.75 -7.53 11.92
C TYR A 61 3.32 -8.26 13.14
N ASP A 62 4.60 -8.03 13.45
CA ASP A 62 5.29 -8.69 14.57
C ASP A 62 5.12 -7.97 15.92
N LEU A 63 4.54 -6.77 15.93
CA LEU A 63 4.44 -5.91 17.11
C LEU A 63 3.08 -6.01 17.82
N VAL A 64 2.03 -6.40 17.08
CA VAL A 64 0.68 -6.49 17.60
C VAL A 64 0.43 -7.94 18.07
N PRO A 65 0.15 -8.16 19.37
CA PRO A 65 -0.23 -9.47 19.87
C PRO A 65 -1.47 -10.00 19.13
N ASP A 66 -1.46 -11.30 18.82
CA ASP A 66 -2.55 -12.00 18.13
C ASP A 66 -2.95 -11.34 16.80
N TYR A 67 -1.97 -10.88 16.03
CA TYR A 67 -2.17 -10.13 14.78
C TYR A 67 -3.15 -10.78 13.81
N GLU A 68 -3.09 -12.10 13.63
CA GLU A 68 -4.02 -12.83 12.75
C GLU A 68 -5.48 -12.66 13.17
N SER A 69 -5.77 -12.75 14.48
CA SER A 69 -7.13 -12.54 15.00
C SER A 69 -7.62 -11.10 14.78
N ARG A 70 -6.70 -10.12 14.82
CA ARG A 70 -7.02 -8.71 14.55
C ARG A 70 -7.27 -8.46 13.06
N ILE A 71 -6.51 -9.12 12.19
CA ILE A 71 -6.73 -9.07 10.75
C ILE A 71 -8.06 -9.71 10.38
N GLU A 72 -8.48 -10.80 11.01
CA GLU A 72 -9.78 -11.41 10.74
C GLU A 72 -10.94 -10.43 10.98
N VAL A 73 -10.87 -9.65 12.06
CA VAL A 73 -11.81 -8.55 12.33
C VAL A 73 -11.72 -7.46 11.26
N MET A 74 -10.52 -7.08 10.82
CA MET A 74 -10.33 -6.10 9.75
C MET A 74 -10.87 -6.58 8.39
N ARG A 75 -10.68 -7.86 8.05
CA ARG A 75 -11.24 -8.47 6.84
C ARG A 75 -12.76 -8.55 6.92
N ALA A 76 -13.33 -8.87 8.09
CA ALA A 76 -14.77 -8.92 8.30
C ALA A 76 -15.45 -7.54 8.12
N VAL A 77 -14.72 -6.44 8.38
CA VAL A 77 -15.19 -5.07 8.11
C VAL A 77 -14.79 -4.56 6.71
N GLY A 78 -14.32 -5.44 5.83
CA GLY A 78 -14.10 -5.16 4.40
C GLY A 78 -12.71 -4.65 4.03
N ILE A 79 -11.72 -4.69 4.93
CA ILE A 79 -10.33 -4.37 4.57
C ILE A 79 -9.63 -5.67 4.14
N ASP A 80 -9.72 -5.97 2.85
CA ASP A 80 -9.11 -7.15 2.24
C ASP A 80 -8.11 -6.78 1.12
N ARG A 81 -7.52 -7.82 0.51
CA ARG A 81 -6.54 -7.69 -0.60
C ARG A 81 -7.13 -6.99 -1.83
N THR A 82 -8.41 -7.17 -2.10
CA THR A 82 -9.10 -6.52 -3.21
C THR A 82 -9.23 -5.03 -2.95
N VAL A 83 -9.55 -4.65 -1.71
CA VAL A 83 -9.62 -3.25 -1.28
C VAL A 83 -8.25 -2.61 -1.34
N PHE A 84 -7.19 -3.27 -0.89
CA PHE A 84 -5.82 -2.74 -1.06
C PHE A 84 -5.48 -2.48 -2.52
N LEU A 85 -5.79 -3.41 -3.42
CA LEU A 85 -5.53 -3.22 -4.85
C LEU A 85 -6.31 -2.05 -5.42
N ARG A 86 -7.61 -1.96 -5.10
CA ARG A 86 -8.53 -0.96 -5.66
C ARG A 86 -8.32 0.44 -5.10
N GLU A 87 -8.13 0.56 -3.79
CA GLU A 87 -8.11 1.83 -3.07
C GLU A 87 -6.70 2.39 -2.86
N VAL A 88 -5.66 1.54 -2.92
CA VAL A 88 -4.26 1.97 -2.68
C VAL A 88 -3.43 1.78 -3.94
N PHE A 89 -3.26 0.54 -4.39
CA PHE A 89 -2.28 0.21 -5.43
C PHE A 89 -2.59 0.91 -6.77
N LEU A 90 -3.81 0.77 -7.28
CA LEU A 90 -4.17 1.37 -8.57
C LEU A 90 -4.20 2.91 -8.54
N PRO A 91 -4.75 3.57 -7.50
CA PRO A 91 -4.66 5.02 -7.37
C PRO A 91 -3.22 5.53 -7.30
N VAL A 92 -2.33 4.85 -6.58
CA VAL A 92 -0.90 5.22 -6.51
C VAL A 92 -0.25 5.16 -7.89
N LEU A 93 -0.41 4.05 -8.62
CA LEU A 93 0.14 3.93 -9.98
C LEU A 93 -0.39 5.01 -10.93
N SER A 94 -1.69 5.30 -10.84
CA SER A 94 -2.33 6.36 -11.60
C SER A 94 -1.72 7.73 -11.29
N ARG A 95 -1.57 8.07 -10.00
CA ARG A 95 -1.00 9.34 -9.54
C ARG A 95 0.46 9.52 -9.94
N LEU A 96 1.23 8.44 -9.97
CA LEU A 96 2.63 8.42 -10.41
C LEU A 96 2.79 8.30 -11.93
N LYS A 97 1.69 8.12 -12.68
CA LYS A 97 1.69 7.85 -14.13
C LYS A 97 2.59 6.67 -14.49
N VAL A 98 2.59 5.63 -13.66
CA VAL A 98 3.32 4.38 -13.90
C VAL A 98 2.34 3.34 -14.41
N SER A 99 2.64 2.75 -15.56
CA SER A 99 1.80 1.72 -16.15
C SER A 99 2.11 0.33 -15.57
N ARG A 100 1.11 -0.56 -15.58
CA ARG A 100 1.33 -1.99 -15.25
C ARG A 100 2.36 -2.65 -16.19
N ARG A 101 2.48 -2.17 -17.43
CA ARG A 101 3.46 -2.66 -18.40
C ARG A 101 4.89 -2.34 -17.97
N GLU A 102 5.12 -1.16 -17.39
CA GLU A 102 6.43 -0.77 -16.86
C GLU A 102 6.81 -1.63 -15.65
N LEU A 103 5.88 -1.87 -14.74
CA LEU A 103 6.10 -2.81 -13.63
C LEU A 103 6.38 -4.24 -14.11
N ALA A 104 5.67 -4.72 -15.14
CA ALA A 104 5.92 -6.05 -15.69
C ALA A 104 7.32 -6.17 -16.32
N LYS A 105 7.84 -5.09 -16.93
CA LYS A 105 9.22 -5.05 -17.43
C LYS A 105 10.23 -5.08 -16.29
N ALA A 106 9.98 -4.34 -15.22
CA ALA A 106 10.82 -4.38 -14.02
C ALA A 106 10.84 -5.78 -13.40
N ALA A 107 9.68 -6.44 -13.30
CA ALA A 107 9.57 -7.81 -12.80
C ALA A 107 10.42 -8.80 -13.63
N ALA A 108 10.35 -8.69 -14.96
CA ALA A 108 11.14 -9.53 -15.87
C ALA A 108 12.64 -9.34 -15.65
N ARG A 109 13.10 -8.09 -15.52
CA ARG A 109 14.51 -7.75 -15.26
C ARG A 109 14.98 -8.26 -13.90
N GLU A 110 14.17 -8.13 -12.85
CA GLU A 110 14.49 -8.63 -11.51
C GLU A 110 14.62 -10.17 -11.52
N ALA A 111 13.73 -10.85 -12.24
CA ALA A 111 13.79 -12.30 -12.43
C ALA A 111 15.03 -12.76 -13.21
N GLU A 112 15.39 -12.04 -14.28
CA GLU A 112 16.61 -12.28 -15.08
C GLU A 112 17.89 -12.07 -14.25
N ALA A 113 17.88 -11.09 -13.34
CA ALA A 113 18.98 -10.83 -12.41
C ALA A 113 19.11 -11.89 -11.29
N GLY A 114 18.23 -12.89 -11.23
CA GLY A 114 18.26 -13.94 -10.22
C GLY A 114 17.80 -13.49 -8.83
N LEU A 115 17.35 -12.24 -8.67
CA LEU A 115 16.64 -11.79 -7.47
C LEU A 115 15.21 -12.36 -7.52
N ARG A 116 15.05 -13.59 -7.03
CA ARG A 116 13.71 -14.17 -6.85
C ARG A 116 12.97 -13.45 -5.73
N THR A 117 12.24 -12.39 -6.09
CA THR A 117 11.22 -11.82 -5.23
C THR A 117 9.90 -12.55 -5.51
N ARG A 118 9.44 -13.39 -4.58
CA ARG A 118 8.09 -13.96 -4.64
C ARG A 118 7.11 -12.80 -4.61
N LEU A 119 6.21 -12.71 -5.59
CA LEU A 119 5.01 -11.89 -5.44
C LEU A 119 4.31 -12.32 -4.13
N PRO A 120 3.73 -11.38 -3.36
CA PRO A 120 2.98 -11.71 -2.14
C PRO A 120 1.71 -12.52 -2.44
N MET A 121 1.49 -12.82 -3.72
CA MET A 121 0.35 -13.53 -4.28
C MET A 121 0.51 -15.06 -4.30
N ASP A 122 1.69 -15.61 -3.95
CA ASP A 122 2.01 -17.06 -4.01
C ASP A 122 1.97 -17.79 -2.65
N ARG A 123 1.60 -17.12 -1.56
CA ARG A 123 1.27 -17.83 -0.32
C ARG A 123 -0.12 -18.43 -0.48
N LYS A 124 -0.18 -19.71 -0.89
CA LYS A 124 -1.37 -20.54 -0.71
C LYS A 124 -1.80 -20.47 0.76
N GLN A 125 -3.12 -20.44 0.92
CA GLN A 125 -3.92 -20.45 2.15
C GLN A 125 -3.31 -21.24 3.30
#